data_AF-A0A2P8VFV2-F1
#
_entry.id   AF-A0A2P8VFV2-F1
#
_cell.length_a   1.000
_cell.length_b   1.000
_cell.length_c   1.000
_cell.angle_alpha   90.00
_cell.angle_beta   90.00
_cell.angle_gamma   90.00
#
_symmetry.space_group_name_H-M   'P 1'
#
loop_
_entity.id
_entity.type
_entity.pdbx_description
1 polymer ?
#
loop_
_entity_poly.entity_id
_entity_poly.type
_entity_poly.pdbx_seq_one_letter_code
_entity_poly.pdbx_strand_id
1 'polypeptide(L)'
;EEAIARIKRDRIEELVVLPLYPQFSISTSGSSFRLLERLWLEDPALQQIRYTVIPSWYDRAGYVQAMADLIAQELDQLPNPEAAHIFFSAHGVPVSYVEEAGDPYQREIEHCTQLIMETLGRSNDHTLAYQSRVGPVEWLQPYTEDAIADLAKAGVKALVVVPISFVSEHIETLQEIDIEYREIAEEAGIETFRRVPALNTHPAFINDMAAMVLEAAKSPRRLFSDVVQIEKQVKIYPQERSAWGLTPVAEVWNGRLAMVGFLALLLELVSGKGPLHFVGLL
;
A
#
# COMPACT_ATOMS: atom_id res chain seq x y z
N GLU A 1 -11.56 7.73 12.47
CA GLU A 1 -12.49 8.27 13.50
C GLU A 1 -13.36 9.41 12.97
N GLU A 2 -12.81 10.38 12.23
CA GLU A 2 -13.60 11.48 11.64
C GLU A 2 -14.76 10.99 10.76
N ALA A 3 -14.51 10.03 9.87
CA ALA A 3 -15.54 9.43 9.02
C ALA A 3 -16.68 8.81 9.85
N ILE A 4 -16.36 8.19 10.98
CA ILE A 4 -17.34 7.59 11.90
C ILE A 4 -18.20 8.67 12.56
N ALA A 5 -17.60 9.79 12.97
CA ALA A 5 -18.36 10.93 13.51
C ALA A 5 -19.36 11.47 12.48
N ARG A 6 -18.97 11.55 11.20
CA ARG A 6 -19.86 11.95 10.10
C ARG A 6 -20.98 10.93 9.87
N ILE A 7 -20.67 9.64 9.81
CA ILE A 7 -21.65 8.54 9.68
C ILE A 7 -22.73 8.64 10.78
N LYS A 8 -22.32 8.86 12.04
CA LYS A 8 -23.26 9.04 13.16
C LYS A 8 -24.12 10.29 13.01
N ARG A 9 -23.51 11.42 12.66
CA ARG A 9 -24.20 12.70 12.48
C ARG A 9 -25.24 12.62 11.36
N ASP A 10 -24.90 11.95 10.28
CA ASP A 10 -25.73 11.83 9.08
C ASP A 10 -26.79 10.72 9.24
N ARG A 11 -26.81 10.01 10.39
CA ARG A 11 -27.79 8.97 10.76
C ARG A 11 -27.89 7.84 9.74
N ILE A 12 -26.74 7.38 9.26
CA ILE A 12 -26.66 6.27 8.31
C ILE A 12 -27.22 4.99 8.95
N GLU A 13 -28.14 4.32 8.27
CA GLU A 13 -28.74 3.06 8.73
C GLU A 13 -28.05 1.83 8.14
N GLU A 14 -27.52 1.96 6.92
CA GLU A 14 -26.86 0.90 6.17
C GLU A 14 -25.50 1.37 5.64
N LEU A 15 -24.47 0.56 5.86
CA LEU A 15 -23.09 0.88 5.51
C LEU A 15 -22.44 -0.28 4.75
N VAL A 16 -21.74 0.04 3.66
CA VAL A 16 -20.82 -0.88 3.00
C VAL A 16 -19.40 -0.39 3.32
N VAL A 17 -18.59 -1.27 3.91
CA VAL A 17 -17.17 -1.01 4.17
C VAL A 17 -16.36 -1.58 3.02
N LEU A 18 -15.80 -0.68 2.21
CA LEU A 18 -14.97 -1.00 1.05
C LEU A 18 -13.52 -0.55 1.31
N PRO A 19 -12.56 -1.47 1.48
CA PRO A 19 -11.15 -1.12 1.45
C PRO A 19 -10.74 -0.71 0.03
N LEU A 20 -9.88 0.31 -0.10
CA LEU A 20 -9.29 0.69 -1.39
C LEU A 20 -8.03 -0.14 -1.75
N TYR A 21 -7.79 -1.23 -1.00
CA TYR A 21 -6.81 -2.26 -1.33
C TYR A 21 -7.54 -3.42 -1.99
N PRO A 22 -7.24 -3.77 -3.26
CA PRO A 22 -7.88 -4.89 -3.93
C PRO A 22 -7.55 -6.22 -3.25
N GLN A 23 -6.28 -6.40 -2.87
CA GLN A 23 -5.79 -7.56 -2.14
C GLN A 23 -5.87 -7.29 -0.63
N PHE A 24 -6.36 -8.26 0.14
CA PHE A 24 -6.36 -8.18 1.59
C PHE A 24 -4.94 -8.39 2.13
N SER A 25 -4.54 -7.56 3.08
CA SER A 25 -3.43 -7.85 3.99
C SER A 25 -3.80 -7.50 5.42
N ILE A 26 -3.22 -8.21 6.39
CA ILE A 26 -3.42 -7.95 7.82
C ILE A 26 -2.91 -6.57 8.24
N SER A 27 -1.96 -6.00 7.48
CA SER A 27 -1.35 -4.69 7.73
C SER A 27 -2.16 -3.53 7.15
N THR A 28 -2.97 -3.78 6.10
CA THR A 28 -3.78 -2.76 5.41
C THR A 28 -5.27 -2.87 5.79
N SER A 29 -6.06 -3.60 5.00
CA SER A 29 -7.49 -3.84 5.22
C SER A 29 -7.75 -4.44 6.59
N GLY A 30 -6.96 -5.43 7.00
CA GLY A 30 -7.11 -6.06 8.31
C GLY A 30 -6.88 -5.10 9.49
N SER A 31 -5.93 -4.17 9.37
CA SER A 31 -5.69 -3.14 10.39
C SER A 31 -6.89 -2.19 10.53
N SER A 32 -7.41 -1.74 9.39
CA SER A 32 -8.60 -0.89 9.35
C SER A 32 -9.83 -1.59 9.91
N PHE A 33 -10.05 -2.86 9.57
CA PHE A 33 -11.18 -3.65 10.06
C PHE A 33 -11.10 -3.89 11.58
N ARG A 34 -9.93 -4.19 12.14
CA ARG A 34 -9.76 -4.32 13.60
C ARG A 34 -10.08 -3.03 14.36
N LEU A 35 -9.69 -1.87 13.79
CA LEU A 35 -10.04 -0.58 14.39
C LEU A 35 -11.54 -0.34 14.32
N LEU A 36 -12.17 -0.54 13.15
CA LEU A 36 -13.60 -0.37 12.98
C LEU A 36 -14.40 -1.32 13.87
N GLU A 37 -14.00 -2.57 13.98
CA GLU A 37 -14.63 -3.56 14.86
C GLU A 37 -14.60 -3.11 16.32
N ARG A 38 -13.44 -2.64 16.81
CA ARG A 38 -13.32 -2.09 18.16
C ARG A 38 -14.29 -0.93 18.38
N LEU A 39 -14.31 0.04 17.45
CA LEU A 39 -15.23 1.18 17.53
C LEU A 39 -16.69 0.72 17.56
N TRP A 40 -17.05 -0.27 16.75
CA TRP A 40 -18.40 -0.85 16.73
C TRP A 40 -18.78 -1.54 18.03
N LEU A 41 -17.85 -2.24 18.67
CA LEU A 41 -18.09 -2.92 19.94
C LEU A 41 -18.22 -1.93 21.11
N GLU A 42 -17.48 -0.81 21.07
CA GLU A 42 -17.44 0.18 22.15
C GLU A 42 -18.54 1.25 22.08
N ASP A 43 -19.15 1.48 20.91
CA ASP A 43 -20.13 2.56 20.69
C ASP A 43 -21.55 2.03 20.40
N PRO A 44 -22.50 2.13 21.35
CA PRO A 44 -23.88 1.68 21.17
C PRO A 44 -24.61 2.34 19.99
N ALA A 45 -24.21 3.54 19.56
CA ALA A 45 -24.81 4.18 18.40
C ALA A 45 -24.39 3.50 17.09
N LEU A 46 -23.14 3.00 17.02
CA LEU A 46 -22.66 2.26 15.85
C LEU A 46 -23.28 0.86 15.76
N GLN A 47 -23.55 0.22 16.90
CA GLN A 47 -24.21 -1.09 16.95
C GLN A 47 -25.61 -1.09 16.31
N GLN A 48 -26.25 0.07 16.19
CA GLN A 48 -27.54 0.21 15.50
C GLN A 48 -27.42 0.26 13.98
N ILE A 49 -26.23 0.56 13.45
CA ILE A 49 -25.95 0.66 12.02
C ILE A 49 -25.73 -0.75 11.46
N ARG A 50 -26.52 -1.13 10.45
CA ARG A 50 -26.29 -2.38 9.71
C ARG A 50 -25.10 -2.16 8.77
N TYR A 51 -24.10 -3.02 8.83
CA TYR A 51 -22.98 -2.95 7.90
C TYR A 51 -22.70 -4.29 7.22
N THR A 52 -22.00 -4.21 6.09
CA THR A 52 -21.38 -5.34 5.41
C THR A 52 -19.97 -4.95 4.98
N VAL A 53 -19.05 -5.91 5.01
CA VAL A 53 -17.63 -5.71 4.66
C VAL A 53 -17.30 -6.41 3.35
N ILE A 54 -16.60 -5.71 2.48
CA ILE A 54 -15.96 -6.29 1.29
C ILE A 54 -14.54 -6.72 1.70
N PRO A 55 -14.21 -8.02 1.74
CA PRO A 55 -12.93 -8.49 2.28
C PRO A 55 -11.74 -8.15 1.38
N SER A 56 -11.83 -8.58 0.13
CA SER A 56 -10.90 -8.37 -0.97
C SER A 56 -11.70 -8.40 -2.28
N TRP A 57 -11.13 -7.85 -3.35
CA TRP A 57 -11.80 -7.65 -4.63
C TRP A 57 -10.83 -7.61 -5.82
N TYR A 58 -9.63 -8.15 -5.65
CA TYR A 58 -8.57 -8.21 -6.65
C TYR A 58 -8.94 -8.99 -7.93
N ASP A 59 -9.92 -9.88 -7.86
CA ASP A 59 -10.36 -10.77 -8.95
C ASP A 59 -11.56 -10.20 -9.72
N ARG A 60 -12.01 -8.99 -9.40
CA ARG A 60 -13.16 -8.41 -10.08
C ARG A 60 -12.85 -8.05 -11.53
N ALA A 61 -13.74 -8.46 -12.42
CA ALA A 61 -13.55 -8.34 -13.86
C ALA A 61 -13.29 -6.90 -14.33
N GLY A 62 -13.97 -5.89 -13.76
CA GLY A 62 -13.77 -4.50 -14.18
C GLY A 62 -12.45 -3.89 -13.70
N TYR A 63 -11.98 -4.27 -12.50
CA TYR A 63 -10.63 -3.96 -12.03
C TYR A 63 -9.55 -4.62 -12.90
N VAL A 64 -9.66 -5.92 -13.15
CA VAL A 64 -8.71 -6.67 -13.98
C VAL A 64 -8.67 -6.14 -15.41
N GLN A 65 -9.83 -5.86 -16.01
CA GLN A 65 -9.92 -5.26 -17.34
C GLN A 65 -9.27 -3.87 -17.38
N ALA A 66 -9.51 -3.03 -16.37
CA ALA A 66 -8.91 -1.70 -16.32
C ALA A 66 -7.37 -1.77 -16.25
N MET A 67 -6.82 -2.70 -15.47
CA MET A 67 -5.38 -2.92 -15.43
C MET A 67 -4.84 -3.40 -16.79
N ALA A 68 -5.51 -4.37 -17.42
CA ALA A 68 -5.15 -4.86 -18.75
C ALA A 68 -5.19 -3.75 -19.81
N ASP A 69 -6.22 -2.88 -19.79
CA ASP A 69 -6.35 -1.74 -20.71
C ASP A 69 -5.17 -0.76 -20.56
N LEU A 70 -4.79 -0.43 -19.33
CA LEU A 70 -3.67 0.49 -19.06
C LEU A 70 -2.32 -0.13 -19.43
N ILE A 71 -2.12 -1.42 -19.20
CA ILE A 71 -0.91 -2.13 -19.63
C ILE A 71 -0.82 -2.16 -21.16
N ALA A 72 -1.92 -2.49 -21.85
CA ALA A 72 -1.97 -2.51 -23.31
C ALA A 72 -1.65 -1.12 -23.90
N GLN A 73 -2.18 -0.04 -23.29
CA GLN A 73 -1.89 1.32 -23.71
C GLN A 73 -0.39 1.65 -23.67
N GLU A 74 0.32 1.27 -22.60
CA GLU A 74 1.77 1.51 -22.50
C GLU A 74 2.58 0.60 -23.42
N LEU A 75 2.18 -0.65 -23.59
CA LEU A 75 2.81 -1.57 -24.54
C LEU A 75 2.70 -1.06 -25.97
N ASP A 76 1.53 -0.57 -26.39
CA ASP A 76 1.27 -0.09 -27.74
C ASP A 76 2.03 1.22 -28.08
N GLN A 77 2.61 1.90 -27.08
CA GLN A 77 3.55 3.01 -27.31
C GLN A 77 4.96 2.54 -27.70
N LEU A 78 5.27 1.25 -27.56
CA LEU A 78 6.58 0.71 -27.85
C LEU A 78 6.73 0.38 -29.34
N PRO A 79 7.93 0.54 -29.92
CA PRO A 79 8.18 0.14 -31.31
C PRO A 79 8.11 -1.38 -31.52
N ASN A 80 8.37 -2.16 -30.46
CA ASN A 80 8.24 -3.61 -30.46
C ASN A 80 7.54 -4.07 -29.16
N PRO A 81 6.20 -3.97 -29.10
CA PRO A 81 5.44 -4.27 -27.88
C PRO A 81 5.66 -5.70 -27.38
N GLU A 82 5.77 -6.68 -28.26
CA GLU A 82 5.90 -8.10 -27.92
C GLU A 82 7.27 -8.46 -27.29
N ALA A 83 8.29 -7.62 -27.47
CA ALA A 83 9.61 -7.82 -26.87
C ALA A 83 9.77 -7.16 -25.48
N ALA A 84 8.75 -6.43 -25.02
CA ALA A 84 8.77 -5.80 -23.71
C ALA A 84 8.49 -6.83 -22.61
N HIS A 85 9.15 -6.66 -21.47
CA HIS A 85 8.88 -7.44 -20.27
C HIS A 85 7.90 -6.68 -19.38
N ILE A 86 6.81 -7.32 -18.96
CA ILE A 86 5.83 -6.73 -18.05
C ILE A 86 6.28 -7.00 -16.61
N PHE A 87 6.47 -5.94 -15.83
CA PHE A 87 7.02 -6.04 -14.49
C PHE A 87 6.02 -5.55 -13.47
N PHE A 88 5.34 -6.46 -12.79
CA PHE A 88 4.42 -6.13 -11.71
C PHE A 88 5.23 -5.81 -10.44
N SER A 89 5.11 -4.57 -9.97
CA SER A 89 5.69 -4.12 -8.70
C SER A 89 4.60 -4.05 -7.65
N ALA A 90 4.67 -4.95 -6.66
CA ALA A 90 3.75 -5.02 -5.54
C ALA A 90 4.43 -4.56 -4.25
N HIS A 91 3.73 -3.88 -3.35
CA HIS A 91 4.34 -3.56 -2.05
C HIS A 91 4.64 -4.86 -1.28
N GLY A 92 5.85 -4.98 -0.74
CA GLY A 92 6.25 -6.15 0.02
C GLY A 92 5.50 -6.29 1.34
N VAL A 93 5.47 -7.50 1.89
CA VAL A 93 5.12 -7.75 3.28
C VAL A 93 6.16 -8.67 3.93
N PRO A 94 6.34 -8.63 5.26
CA PRO A 94 7.17 -9.60 5.96
C PRO A 94 6.69 -11.04 5.71
N VAL A 95 7.63 -11.98 5.53
CA VAL A 95 7.31 -13.41 5.30
C VAL A 95 6.45 -13.98 6.43
N SER A 96 6.71 -13.56 7.67
CA SER A 96 5.94 -14.00 8.84
C SER A 96 4.45 -13.64 8.78
N TYR A 97 4.05 -12.62 8.00
CA TYR A 97 2.62 -12.33 7.83
C TYR A 97 1.93 -13.45 7.05
N VAL A 98 2.58 -13.92 5.99
CA VAL A 98 2.05 -14.99 5.16
C VAL A 98 2.15 -16.33 5.87
N GLU A 99 3.36 -16.70 6.33
CA GLU A 99 3.61 -18.05 6.84
C GLU A 99 3.08 -18.30 8.25
N GLU A 100 3.14 -17.31 9.14
CA GLU A 100 2.75 -17.48 10.54
C GLU A 100 1.34 -16.96 10.83
N ALA A 101 0.95 -15.84 10.22
CA ALA A 101 -0.34 -15.20 10.48
C ALA A 101 -1.45 -15.67 9.53
N GLY A 102 -1.09 -16.31 8.41
CA GLY A 102 -2.02 -16.74 7.36
C GLY A 102 -2.50 -15.59 6.45
N ASP A 103 -1.70 -14.54 6.28
CA ASP A 103 -2.05 -13.41 5.42
C ASP A 103 -2.22 -13.87 3.95
N PRO A 104 -3.42 -13.71 3.33
CA PRO A 104 -3.67 -14.15 1.98
C PRO A 104 -3.02 -13.28 0.90
N TYR A 105 -2.41 -12.15 1.26
CA TYR A 105 -1.89 -11.14 0.33
C TYR A 105 -1.05 -11.73 -0.81
N GLN A 106 -0.08 -12.59 -0.50
CA GLN A 106 0.78 -13.22 -1.52
C GLN A 106 -0.04 -14.00 -2.56
N ARG A 107 -0.95 -14.86 -2.10
CA ARG A 107 -1.80 -15.66 -2.98
C ARG A 107 -2.72 -14.76 -3.82
N GLU A 108 -3.29 -13.72 -3.22
CA GLU A 108 -4.20 -12.81 -3.92
C GLU A 108 -3.46 -11.97 -4.96
N ILE A 109 -2.25 -11.48 -4.68
CA ILE A 109 -1.48 -10.67 -5.64
C ILE A 109 -0.93 -11.53 -6.80
N GLU A 110 -0.51 -12.77 -6.53
CA GLU A 110 -0.09 -13.73 -7.55
C GLU A 110 -1.26 -14.12 -8.47
N HIS A 111 -2.43 -14.43 -7.90
CA HIS A 111 -3.63 -14.75 -8.68
C HIS A 111 -4.13 -13.52 -9.46
N CYS A 112 -4.10 -12.33 -8.87
CA CYS A 112 -4.42 -11.08 -9.55
C CYS A 112 -3.52 -10.86 -10.78
N THR A 113 -2.23 -11.12 -10.63
CA THR A 113 -1.26 -10.99 -11.74
C THR A 113 -1.61 -11.95 -12.88
N GLN A 114 -1.95 -13.20 -12.56
CA GLN A 114 -2.39 -14.19 -13.56
C GLN A 114 -3.65 -13.73 -14.30
N LEU A 115 -4.69 -13.30 -13.56
CA LEU A 115 -5.94 -12.82 -14.16
C LEU A 115 -5.73 -11.62 -15.09
N ILE A 116 -4.84 -10.67 -14.71
CA ILE A 116 -4.49 -9.53 -15.55
C ILE A 116 -3.80 -9.99 -16.83
N MET A 117 -2.82 -10.90 -16.74
CA MET A 117 -2.13 -11.43 -17.91
C MET A 117 -3.06 -12.21 -18.85
N GLU A 118 -3.96 -13.01 -18.29
CA GLU A 118 -5.00 -13.72 -19.05
C GLU A 118 -5.95 -12.76 -19.78
N THR A 119 -6.38 -11.70 -19.09
CA THR A 119 -7.29 -10.68 -19.64
C THR A 119 -6.59 -9.80 -20.69
N LEU A 120 -5.32 -9.48 -20.47
CA LEU A 120 -4.49 -8.73 -21.40
C LEU A 120 -4.31 -9.47 -22.73
N GLY A 121 -4.21 -10.81 -22.69
CA GLY A 121 -4.16 -11.65 -23.88
C GLY A 121 -2.93 -11.43 -24.76
N ARG A 122 -1.83 -10.95 -24.17
CA ARG A 122 -0.53 -10.73 -24.84
C ARG A 122 0.47 -11.82 -24.48
N SER A 123 1.43 -12.07 -25.37
CA SER A 123 2.49 -13.09 -25.18
C SER A 123 3.71 -12.61 -24.40
N ASN A 124 3.70 -11.37 -23.90
CA ASN A 124 4.80 -10.80 -23.15
C ASN A 124 5.18 -11.66 -21.94
N ASP A 125 6.48 -11.86 -21.74
CA ASP A 125 7.01 -12.38 -20.48
C ASP A 125 6.69 -11.40 -19.34
N HIS A 126 6.47 -11.94 -18.15
CA HIS A 126 6.17 -11.13 -16.98
C HIS A 126 6.87 -11.61 -15.71
N THR A 127 7.12 -10.66 -14.80
CA THR A 127 7.65 -10.90 -13.46
C THR A 127 6.80 -10.17 -12.45
N LEU A 128 6.49 -10.81 -11.32
CA LEU A 128 5.97 -10.17 -10.12
C LEU A 128 7.11 -10.05 -9.11
N ALA A 129 7.34 -8.84 -8.60
CA ALA A 129 8.34 -8.54 -7.58
C ALA A 129 7.78 -7.64 -6.48
N TYR A 130 8.48 -7.59 -5.35
CA TYR A 130 8.06 -6.91 -4.14
C TYR A 130 8.97 -5.72 -3.80
N GLN A 131 8.38 -4.53 -3.71
CA GLN A 131 9.05 -3.25 -3.43
C GLN A 131 9.00 -2.86 -1.94
N SER A 132 9.71 -1.78 -1.60
CA SER A 132 9.58 -1.05 -0.33
C SER A 132 9.81 -1.88 0.95
N ARG A 133 10.89 -2.67 0.99
CA ARG A 133 11.30 -3.41 2.21
C ARG A 133 11.89 -2.48 3.27
N VAL A 134 11.54 -2.72 4.54
CA VAL A 134 12.06 -1.94 5.67
C VAL A 134 12.56 -2.82 6.81
N GLY A 135 13.74 -2.47 7.33
CA GLY A 135 14.30 -3.12 8.51
C GLY A 135 14.93 -4.49 8.23
N PRO A 136 15.37 -5.21 9.28
CA PRO A 136 16.20 -6.40 9.14
C PRO A 136 15.40 -7.71 9.02
N VAL A 137 14.07 -7.64 8.94
CA VAL A 137 13.22 -8.84 8.84
C VAL A 137 13.20 -9.36 7.41
N GLU A 138 12.81 -10.62 7.24
CA GLU A 138 12.65 -11.20 5.91
C GLU A 138 11.31 -10.75 5.28
N TRP A 139 11.37 -10.34 4.03
CA TRP A 139 10.24 -9.87 3.23
C TRP A 139 10.03 -10.79 2.04
N LEU A 140 8.81 -10.76 1.47
CA LEU A 140 8.50 -11.48 0.24
C LEU A 140 9.49 -11.13 -0.89
N GLN A 141 9.81 -12.14 -1.68
CA GLN A 141 10.77 -12.11 -2.77
C GLN A 141 10.10 -12.56 -4.08
N PRO A 142 10.64 -12.15 -5.25
CA PRO A 142 11.89 -11.42 -5.44
C PRO A 142 11.79 -9.92 -5.10
N TYR A 143 12.90 -9.33 -4.69
CA TYR A 143 12.96 -7.88 -4.46
C TYR A 143 13.02 -7.14 -5.78
N THR A 144 12.29 -6.03 -5.90
CA THR A 144 12.18 -5.27 -7.16
C THR A 144 13.54 -4.88 -7.75
N GLU A 145 14.45 -4.35 -6.94
CA GLU A 145 15.82 -3.96 -7.36
C GLU A 145 16.61 -5.13 -7.94
N ASP A 146 16.58 -6.28 -7.24
CA ASP A 146 17.30 -7.49 -7.63
C ASP A 146 16.70 -8.10 -8.91
N ALA A 147 15.37 -8.14 -9.01
CA ALA A 147 14.66 -8.66 -10.17
C ALA A 147 14.92 -7.80 -11.43
N ILE A 148 14.96 -6.47 -11.30
CA ILE A 148 15.32 -5.58 -12.40
C ILE A 148 16.75 -5.87 -12.89
N ALA A 149 17.70 -5.99 -11.96
CA ALA A 149 19.09 -6.30 -12.30
C ALA A 149 19.24 -7.67 -12.99
N ASP A 150 18.50 -8.68 -12.54
CA ASP A 150 18.54 -10.01 -13.12
C ASP A 150 17.89 -10.06 -14.52
N LEU A 151 16.80 -9.33 -14.75
CA LEU A 151 16.21 -9.18 -16.08
C LEU A 151 17.16 -8.49 -17.06
N ALA A 152 17.86 -7.45 -16.61
CA ALA A 152 18.85 -6.77 -17.42
C ALA A 152 20.03 -7.70 -17.80
N LYS A 153 20.53 -8.50 -16.85
CA LYS A 153 21.54 -9.55 -17.13
C LYS A 153 21.04 -10.61 -18.12
N ALA A 154 19.75 -10.93 -18.07
CA ALA A 154 19.10 -11.84 -19.02
C ALA A 154 18.91 -11.23 -20.42
N GLY A 155 19.23 -9.95 -20.62
CA GLY A 155 19.19 -9.26 -21.90
C GLY A 155 17.85 -8.59 -22.20
N VAL A 156 16.96 -8.45 -21.21
CA VAL A 156 15.76 -7.61 -21.36
C VAL A 156 16.19 -6.17 -21.64
N LYS A 157 15.52 -5.52 -22.60
CA LYS A 157 15.82 -4.14 -23.03
C LYS A 157 14.68 -3.16 -22.84
N ALA A 158 13.44 -3.66 -22.76
CA ALA A 158 12.26 -2.86 -22.55
C ALA A 158 11.47 -3.41 -21.36
N LEU A 159 11.17 -2.54 -20.39
CA LEU A 159 10.44 -2.86 -19.17
C LEU A 159 9.19 -1.99 -19.08
N VAL A 160 8.03 -2.62 -18.86
CA VAL A 160 6.76 -1.96 -18.59
C VAL A 160 6.35 -2.28 -17.16
N VAL A 161 6.54 -1.33 -16.25
CA VAL A 161 6.33 -1.50 -14.81
C VAL A 161 4.89 -1.20 -14.42
N VAL A 162 4.26 -2.14 -13.74
CA VAL A 162 2.84 -2.11 -13.33
C VAL A 162 2.73 -1.99 -11.81
N PRO A 163 2.27 -0.85 -11.26
CA PRO A 163 1.95 -0.75 -9.84
C PRO A 163 0.64 -1.48 -9.54
N ILE A 164 0.71 -2.69 -9.00
CA ILE A 164 -0.46 -3.58 -8.87
C ILE A 164 -1.16 -3.50 -7.50
N SER A 165 -0.46 -3.08 -6.44
CA SER A 165 -0.97 -3.10 -5.06
C SER A 165 -1.85 -1.90 -4.66
N PHE A 166 -1.97 -0.89 -5.52
CA PHE A 166 -2.67 0.36 -5.20
C PHE A 166 -3.45 0.91 -6.39
N VAL A 167 -4.51 1.66 -6.09
CA VAL A 167 -5.49 2.15 -7.08
C VAL A 167 -5.25 3.61 -7.50
N SER A 168 -4.39 4.32 -6.79
CA SER A 168 -4.10 5.74 -7.01
C SER A 168 -2.60 5.97 -6.99
N GLU A 169 -2.14 7.05 -7.61
CA GLU A 169 -0.75 7.50 -7.49
C GLU A 169 -0.41 7.87 -6.04
N HIS A 170 0.81 7.55 -5.63
CA HIS A 170 1.36 7.85 -4.30
C HIS A 170 2.89 7.86 -4.39
N ILE A 171 3.58 7.96 -3.25
CA ILE A 171 5.05 8.10 -3.25
C ILE A 171 5.73 6.89 -3.88
N GLU A 172 5.27 5.67 -3.62
CA GLU A 172 5.89 4.49 -4.22
C GLU A 172 5.73 4.40 -5.75
N THR A 173 4.73 5.06 -6.36
CA THR A 173 4.65 5.13 -7.83
C THR A 173 5.47 6.28 -8.41
N LEU A 174 5.33 7.48 -7.86
CA LEU A 174 5.91 8.70 -8.43
C LEU A 174 7.39 8.89 -8.08
N GLN A 175 7.84 8.32 -6.97
CA GLN A 175 9.22 8.40 -6.49
C GLN A 175 9.93 7.06 -6.67
N GLU A 176 9.46 5.99 -6.03
CA GLU A 176 10.19 4.71 -6.10
C GLU A 176 10.20 4.15 -7.53
N ILE A 177 9.05 4.03 -8.21
CA ILE A 177 9.04 3.49 -9.57
C ILE A 177 9.60 4.48 -10.61
N ASP A 178 9.08 5.71 -10.64
CA ASP A 178 9.39 6.66 -11.72
C ASP A 178 10.82 7.22 -11.68
N ILE A 179 11.44 7.25 -10.50
CA ILE A 179 12.78 7.80 -10.29
C ILE A 179 13.74 6.66 -9.91
N GLU A 180 13.56 6.05 -8.74
CA GLU A 180 14.58 5.13 -8.19
C GLU A 180 14.73 3.85 -9.02
N TYR A 181 13.63 3.17 -9.35
CA TYR A 181 13.67 1.93 -10.13
C TYR A 181 13.93 2.18 -11.61
N ARG A 182 13.54 3.34 -12.12
CA ARG A 182 13.96 3.78 -13.45
C ARG A 182 15.46 3.94 -13.53
N GLU A 183 16.07 4.64 -12.57
CA GLU A 183 17.52 4.82 -12.49
C GLU A 183 18.24 3.46 -12.40
N ILE A 184 17.78 2.56 -11.53
CA ILE A 184 18.33 1.19 -11.42
C ILE A 184 18.22 0.43 -12.75
N ALA A 185 17.07 0.50 -13.42
CA ALA A 185 16.85 -0.17 -14.70
C ALA A 185 17.78 0.37 -15.79
N GLU A 186 17.88 1.69 -15.91
CA GLU A 186 18.73 2.37 -16.89
C GLU A 186 20.22 2.06 -16.64
N GLU A 187 20.68 2.11 -15.38
CA GLU A 187 22.04 1.74 -15.00
C GLU A 187 22.36 0.27 -15.27
N ALA A 188 21.37 -0.62 -15.11
CA ALA A 188 21.50 -2.04 -15.42
C ALA A 188 21.51 -2.35 -16.93
N GLY A 189 21.15 -1.39 -17.79
CA GLY A 189 21.17 -1.52 -19.25
C GLY A 189 19.82 -1.80 -19.91
N ILE A 190 18.71 -1.53 -19.19
CA ILE A 190 17.36 -1.42 -19.76
C ILE A 190 17.30 -0.10 -20.55
N GLU A 191 16.95 -0.17 -21.83
CA GLU A 191 16.96 0.98 -22.75
C GLU A 191 15.60 1.68 -22.81
N THR A 192 14.52 0.97 -22.50
CA THR A 192 13.17 1.51 -22.48
C THR A 192 12.47 1.17 -21.18
N PHE A 193 12.04 2.19 -20.44
CA PHE A 193 11.30 2.05 -19.20
C PHE A 193 10.01 2.83 -19.27
N ARG A 194 8.88 2.14 -19.14
CA ARG A 194 7.54 2.75 -19.06
C ARG A 194 6.86 2.31 -17.78
N ARG A 195 6.17 3.23 -17.11
CA ARG A 195 5.32 2.92 -15.97
C ARG A 195 3.87 2.99 -16.41
N VAL A 196 3.09 1.96 -16.09
CA VAL A 196 1.64 1.97 -16.23
C VAL A 196 1.06 2.90 -15.16
N PRO A 197 0.19 3.86 -15.52
CA PRO A 197 -0.43 4.72 -14.53
C PRO A 197 -1.28 3.90 -13.55
N ALA A 198 -1.44 4.39 -12.32
CA ALA A 198 -2.43 3.83 -11.41
C ALA A 198 -3.85 4.00 -11.99
N LEU A 199 -4.78 3.17 -11.54
CA LEU A 199 -6.16 3.15 -12.04
C LEU A 199 -6.84 4.52 -12.00
N ASN A 200 -6.61 5.29 -10.93
CA ASN A 200 -7.10 6.65 -10.74
C ASN A 200 -8.59 6.78 -11.07
N THR A 201 -8.90 7.29 -12.27
CA THR A 201 -10.27 7.57 -12.74
C THR A 201 -10.72 6.69 -13.90
N HIS A 202 -10.07 5.53 -14.11
CA HIS A 202 -10.41 4.62 -15.20
C HIS A 202 -11.91 4.24 -15.15
N PRO A 203 -12.69 4.46 -16.22
CA PRO A 203 -14.15 4.27 -16.18
C PRO A 203 -14.58 2.85 -15.82
N ALA A 204 -13.89 1.83 -16.34
CA ALA A 204 -14.21 0.44 -16.03
C ALA A 204 -14.01 0.13 -14.52
N PHE A 205 -12.97 0.70 -13.92
CA PHE A 205 -12.69 0.55 -12.49
C PHE A 205 -13.75 1.24 -11.62
N ILE A 206 -14.09 2.50 -11.93
CA ILE A 206 -15.12 3.25 -11.18
C ILE A 206 -16.47 2.54 -11.27
N ASN A 207 -16.86 2.10 -12.48
CA ASN A 207 -18.13 1.40 -12.68
C ASN A 207 -18.19 0.08 -11.91
N ASP A 208 -17.08 -0.66 -11.86
CA ASP A 208 -17.01 -1.92 -11.14
C ASP A 208 -17.00 -1.74 -9.62
N MET A 209 -16.34 -0.69 -9.10
CA MET A 209 -16.48 -0.30 -7.68
C MET A 209 -17.93 0.02 -7.31
N ALA A 210 -18.65 0.76 -8.17
CA ALA A 210 -20.05 1.06 -7.95
C ALA A 210 -20.92 -0.21 -7.97
N ALA A 211 -20.69 -1.10 -8.94
CA ALA A 211 -21.37 -2.40 -9.01
C ALA A 211 -21.11 -3.24 -7.76
N MET A 212 -19.86 -3.34 -7.33
CA MET A 212 -19.44 -4.06 -6.12
C MET A 212 -20.17 -3.58 -4.88
N VAL A 213 -20.28 -2.27 -4.67
CA VAL A 213 -20.99 -1.70 -3.51
C VAL A 213 -22.49 -2.04 -3.56
N LEU A 214 -23.11 -1.94 -4.74
CA LEU A 214 -24.52 -2.28 -4.93
C LEU A 214 -24.80 -3.77 -4.75
N GLU A 215 -23.89 -4.64 -5.18
CA GLU A 215 -23.94 -6.09 -4.97
C GLU A 215 -23.81 -6.43 -3.48
N ALA A 216 -22.83 -5.83 -2.80
CA ALA A 216 -22.57 -6.05 -1.38
C ALA A 216 -23.77 -5.63 -0.52
N ALA A 217 -24.42 -4.50 -0.85
CA ALA A 217 -25.61 -4.02 -0.15
C ALA A 217 -26.82 -4.97 -0.25
N LYS A 218 -26.89 -5.79 -1.31
CA LYS A 218 -27.99 -6.75 -1.54
C LYS A 218 -27.67 -8.18 -1.08
N SER A 219 -26.41 -8.45 -0.81
CA SER A 219 -25.92 -9.78 -0.45
C SER A 219 -26.04 -10.04 1.06
N PRO A 220 -25.96 -11.31 1.51
CA PRO A 220 -25.83 -11.62 2.93
C PRO A 220 -24.67 -10.82 3.54
N ARG A 221 -24.93 -10.19 4.70
CA ARG A 221 -23.95 -9.35 5.38
C ARG A 221 -22.74 -10.16 5.80
N ARG A 222 -21.55 -9.61 5.55
CA ARG A 222 -20.28 -10.07 6.13
C ARG A 222 -19.87 -9.10 7.22
N LEU A 223 -19.57 -9.61 8.40
CA LEU A 223 -19.15 -8.84 9.56
C LEU A 223 -17.62 -8.77 9.63
N PHE A 224 -17.07 -7.87 10.46
CA PHE A 224 -15.62 -7.77 10.64
C PHE A 224 -15.01 -9.10 11.13
N SER A 225 -15.71 -9.78 12.04
CA SER A 225 -15.33 -11.09 12.57
C SER A 225 -15.25 -12.21 11.54
N ASP A 226 -15.94 -12.06 10.40
CA ASP A 226 -15.95 -13.07 9.32
C ASP A 226 -14.70 -12.95 8.43
N VAL A 227 -14.03 -11.79 8.47
CA VAL A 227 -12.90 -11.45 7.60
C VAL A 227 -11.58 -11.44 8.34
N VAL A 228 -11.58 -10.99 9.59
CA VAL A 228 -10.38 -10.90 10.42
C VAL A 228 -10.18 -12.22 11.18
N GLN A 229 -9.70 -13.25 10.49
CA GLN A 229 -9.22 -14.48 11.14
C GLN A 229 -7.71 -14.55 11.03
N ILE A 230 -7.03 -14.08 12.06
CA ILE A 230 -5.58 -14.23 12.19
C ILE A 230 -5.33 -15.56 12.92
N GLU A 231 -4.64 -16.50 12.28
CA GLU A 231 -4.38 -17.81 12.87
C GLU A 231 -3.47 -17.72 14.11
N LYS A 232 -2.51 -16.77 14.10
CA LYS A 232 -1.60 -16.47 15.22
C LYS A 232 -1.27 -14.98 15.29
N GLN A 233 -1.20 -14.42 16.51
CA GLN A 233 -0.75 -13.04 16.70
C GLN A 233 0.72 -12.90 16.29
N VAL A 234 0.95 -12.20 15.17
CA VAL A 234 2.29 -11.80 14.71
C VAL A 234 2.53 -10.34 15.03
N LYS A 235 3.77 -9.98 15.34
CA LYS A 235 4.17 -8.58 15.57
C LYS A 235 4.03 -7.79 14.26
N ILE A 236 3.18 -6.76 14.28
CA ILE A 236 3.06 -5.84 13.16
C ILE A 236 4.26 -4.87 13.17
N TYR A 237 4.93 -4.74 12.03
CA TYR A 237 6.09 -3.88 11.82
C TYR A 237 5.59 -2.58 11.20
N PRO A 238 5.97 -1.41 11.74
CA PRO A 238 5.59 -0.14 11.14
C PRO A 238 6.18 -0.02 9.73
N GLN A 239 5.36 0.42 8.77
CA GLN A 239 5.80 0.66 7.38
C GLN A 239 6.63 1.95 7.25
N GLU A 240 6.39 2.95 8.11
CA GLU A 240 7.17 4.19 8.10
C GLU A 240 8.36 4.14 9.05
N ARG A 241 9.57 4.29 8.50
CA ARG A 241 10.67 4.91 9.23
C ARG A 241 10.56 6.42 9.01
N SER A 242 10.29 7.17 10.07
CA SER A 242 10.83 8.53 10.16
C SER A 242 12.31 8.45 9.79
N ALA A 243 12.85 9.43 9.05
CA ALA A 243 14.23 9.48 8.58
C ALA A 243 15.30 9.28 9.70
N TRP A 244 14.86 9.26 10.96
CA TRP A 244 15.66 9.05 12.16
C TRP A 244 15.29 7.82 13.01
N GLY A 245 14.48 6.89 12.51
CA GLY A 245 14.19 5.62 13.18
C GLY A 245 13.38 5.75 14.48
N LEU A 246 12.61 6.84 14.64
CA LEU A 246 11.77 7.09 15.81
C LEU A 246 10.30 6.85 15.46
N THR A 247 9.56 6.23 16.39
CA THR A 247 8.10 6.07 16.25
C THR A 247 7.39 7.42 16.48
N PRO A 248 6.15 7.63 15.99
CA PRO A 248 5.43 8.90 16.17
C PRO A 248 5.28 9.33 17.64
N VAL A 249 5.18 8.37 18.56
CA VAL A 249 5.12 8.62 20.01
C VAL A 249 6.46 9.17 20.54
N ALA A 250 7.58 8.68 20.00
CA ALA A 250 8.91 9.15 20.37
C ALA A 250 9.20 10.56 19.80
N GLU A 251 8.68 10.91 18.62
CA GLU A 251 8.78 12.26 18.06
C GLU A 251 8.01 13.30 18.90
N VAL A 252 6.82 12.97 19.41
CA VAL A 252 6.04 13.87 20.27
C VAL A 252 6.76 14.13 21.60
N TRP A 253 7.41 13.11 22.17
CA TRP A 253 8.19 13.24 23.40
C TRP A 253 9.50 14.00 23.18
N ASN A 254 10.23 13.70 22.11
CA ASN A 254 11.47 14.39 21.78
C ASN A 254 11.22 15.85 21.38
N GLY A 255 10.12 16.13 20.67
CA GLY A 255 9.71 17.51 20.35
C GLY A 255 9.38 18.32 21.61
N ARG A 256 8.70 17.71 22.60
CA ARG A 256 8.44 18.35 23.90
C ARG A 256 9.72 18.58 24.70
N LEU A 257 10.63 17.60 24.73
CA LEU A 257 11.93 17.74 25.41
C LEU A 257 12.82 18.79 24.74
N ALA A 258 12.85 18.84 23.41
CA ALA A 258 13.57 19.85 22.65
C ALA A 258 13.01 21.25 22.89
N MET A 259 11.67 21.39 22.99
CA MET A 259 11.05 22.68 23.28
C MET A 259 11.37 23.15 24.72
N VAL A 260 11.42 22.24 25.69
CA VAL A 260 11.87 22.55 27.06
C VAL A 260 13.34 22.98 27.08
N GLY A 261 14.21 22.28 26.34
CA GLY A 261 15.62 22.67 26.19
C GLY A 261 15.79 24.04 25.54
N PHE A 262 15.00 24.36 24.53
CA PHE A 262 15.01 25.66 23.87
C PHE A 262 14.51 26.79 24.77
N LEU A 263 13.45 26.55 25.55
CA LEU A 263 12.95 27.49 26.55
C LEU A 263 13.99 27.74 27.66
N ALA A 264 14.69 26.70 28.11
CA ALA A 264 15.77 26.84 29.08
C ALA A 264 16.93 27.68 28.52
N LEU A 265 17.33 27.44 27.26
CA LEU A 265 18.36 28.22 26.56
C LEU A 265 17.97 29.71 26.44
N LEU A 266 16.72 30.00 26.05
CA LEU A 266 16.20 31.36 25.96
C LEU A 266 16.19 32.07 27.33
N LEU A 267 15.81 31.36 28.38
CA LEU A 267 15.86 31.86 29.75
C LEU A 267 17.31 32.15 30.19
N GLU A 268 18.28 31.29 29.84
CA GLU A 268 19.69 31.54 30.13
C GLU A 268 20.23 32.78 29.40
N LEU A 269 19.91 32.93 28.12
CA LEU A 269 20.27 34.10 27.30
C LEU A 269 19.71 35.41 27.84
N VAL A 270 18.47 35.41 28.32
CA VAL A 270 17.80 36.62 28.84
C VAL A 270 18.23 36.93 30.28
N SER A 271 18.41 35.90 31.11
CA SER A 271 18.75 36.09 32.52
C SER A 271 20.26 36.26 32.78
N GLY A 272 21.11 35.91 31.81
CA GLY A 272 22.57 35.93 31.95
C GLY A 272 23.09 34.94 32.99
N LYS A 273 22.28 33.94 33.35
CA LYS A 273 22.59 32.97 34.41
C LYS A 273 22.16 31.58 33.98
N GLY A 274 23.08 30.63 34.04
CA GLY A 274 22.80 29.23 33.75
C GLY A 274 24.07 28.41 33.56
N PRO A 275 23.95 27.08 33.48
CA PRO A 275 25.07 26.19 33.24
C PRO A 275 25.92 26.60 32.04
N LEU A 276 25.36 27.06 30.92
CA LEU A 276 26.17 27.44 29.76
C LEU A 276 26.97 28.72 29.99
N HIS A 277 26.42 29.71 30.70
CA HIS A 277 27.17 30.88 31.17
C HIS A 277 28.24 30.50 32.22
N PHE A 278 27.95 29.51 33.09
CA PHE A 278 28.88 29.05 34.12
C PHE A 278 30.12 28.36 33.54
N VAL A 279 29.98 27.65 32.41
CA VAL A 279 31.11 27.06 31.69
C VAL A 279 31.67 27.98 30.57
N GLY A 280 31.16 29.20 30.44
CA GLY A 280 31.64 30.22 29.49
C GLY A 280 31.32 29.93 28.02
N LEU A 281 30.28 29.15 27.74
CA LEU A 281 29.83 28.79 26.39
C LEU A 281 28.79 29.75 25.80
N LEU A 282 28.14 30.56 26.65
CA LEU A 282 27.27 31.69 26.33
C LEU A 282 27.76 32.92 27.11
#